data_AF-A0A537NRU0-F1
#
_entry.id   AF-A0A537NRU0-F1
#
_cell.length_a   1.000
_cell.length_b   1.000
_cell.length_c   1.000
_cell.angle_alpha   90.00
_cell.angle_beta   90.00
_cell.angle_gamma   90.00
#
_symmetry.space_group_name_H-M   'P 1'
#
loop_
_entity.id
_entity.type
_entity.pdbx_description
1 polymer ?
#
loop_
_entity_poly.entity_id
_entity_poly.type
_entity_poly.pdbx_seq_one_letter_code
_entity_poly.pdbx_strand_id
1 'polypeptide(L)'
;MHLLATQTGVIDGAAEAIDLAQVPGDIVVLSAADSEIASLARAWEAIAPAGTELRLANLLQLQHNLSVDLYIEKTLRRAKLIVLRLLGGTQYWAYGLAEIEALARERNIALAVLPGDANPDPELTAHSTLRASD
;
A
#
# COMPACT_ATOMS: atom_id res chain seq x y z
N MET A 1 34.82 -30.91 5.41
CA MET A 1 34.24 -29.73 6.09
C MET A 1 33.70 -28.83 5.00
N HIS A 2 32.38 -28.64 4.94
CA HIS A 2 31.71 -28.02 3.79
C HIS A 2 31.80 -26.50 3.87
N LEU A 3 32.22 -25.89 2.77
CA LEU A 3 32.26 -24.45 2.58
C LEU A 3 30.83 -23.90 2.64
N LEU A 4 30.57 -23.04 3.63
CA LEU A 4 29.37 -22.23 3.67
C LEU A 4 29.49 -21.21 2.54
N ALA A 5 28.64 -21.30 1.53
CA ALA A 5 28.51 -20.26 0.52
C ALA A 5 28.02 -18.99 1.21
N THR A 6 28.95 -18.09 1.52
CA THR A 6 28.65 -16.72 1.89
C THR A 6 27.99 -16.08 0.69
N GLN A 7 26.67 -15.90 0.76
CA GLN A 7 25.98 -14.93 -0.10
C GLN A 7 26.68 -13.59 0.13
N THR A 8 27.40 -13.15 -0.89
CA THR A 8 28.05 -11.84 -0.92
C THR A 8 26.98 -10.79 -0.67
N GLY A 9 27.10 -10.11 0.47
CA GLY A 9 26.25 -8.99 0.81
C GLY A 9 26.29 -7.96 -0.30
N VAL A 10 25.13 -7.72 -0.90
CA VAL A 10 24.87 -6.45 -1.57
C VAL A 10 24.68 -5.45 -0.44
N ILE A 11 25.79 -4.86 -0.04
CA ILE A 11 25.84 -3.54 0.60
C ILE A 11 25.46 -2.50 -0.46
N ASP A 12 24.20 -2.54 -0.86
CA ASP A 12 23.51 -1.42 -1.48
C ASP A 12 22.08 -1.51 -0.97
N GLY A 13 21.77 -0.73 0.07
CA GLY A 13 20.54 -0.81 0.86
C GLY A 13 19.27 -0.39 0.12
N ALA A 14 19.28 -0.38 -1.21
CA ALA A 14 18.12 -0.12 -2.03
C ALA A 14 17.41 -1.45 -2.33
N ALA A 15 16.13 -1.56 -1.94
CA ALA A 15 15.30 -2.67 -2.35
C ALA A 15 15.30 -2.80 -3.89
N GLU A 16 15.41 -4.01 -4.42
CA GLU A 16 15.32 -4.22 -5.87
C GLU A 16 13.92 -3.81 -6.37
N ALA A 17 13.87 -3.20 -7.55
CA ALA A 17 12.60 -2.86 -8.18
C ALA A 17 11.86 -4.14 -8.59
N ILE A 18 10.67 -4.34 -8.04
CA ILE A 18 9.75 -5.41 -8.42
C ILE A 18 8.48 -4.86 -9.08
N ASP A 19 7.87 -5.68 -9.94
CA ASP A 19 6.50 -5.51 -10.41
C ASP A 19 5.61 -6.52 -9.69
N LEU A 20 4.63 -6.05 -8.92
CA LEU A 20 3.69 -6.95 -8.23
C LEU A 20 2.81 -7.73 -9.21
N ALA A 21 2.64 -7.24 -10.44
CA ALA A 21 1.77 -7.82 -11.47
C ALA A 21 0.34 -8.13 -10.96
N GLN A 22 -0.12 -7.43 -9.93
CA GLN A 22 -1.47 -7.57 -9.40
C GLN A 22 -2.45 -6.92 -10.36
N VAL A 23 -3.53 -7.62 -10.69
CA VAL A 23 -4.56 -7.06 -11.56
C VAL A 23 -5.30 -5.92 -10.84
N PRO A 24 -5.80 -4.90 -11.57
CA PRO A 24 -6.62 -3.84 -10.99
C PRO A 24 -7.81 -4.36 -10.16
N GLY A 25 -8.28 -3.59 -9.19
CA GLY A 25 -9.50 -3.87 -8.42
C GLY A 25 -10.19 -2.58 -7.96
N ASP A 26 -11.42 -2.70 -7.43
CA ASP A 26 -12.23 -1.57 -6.98
C ASP A 26 -11.70 -0.96 -5.68
N ILE A 27 -11.27 -1.82 -4.75
CA ILE A 27 -10.73 -1.43 -3.45
C ILE A 27 -9.31 -1.96 -3.36
N VAL A 28 -8.36 -1.11 -2.95
CA VAL A 28 -6.99 -1.51 -2.69
C VAL A 28 -6.61 -1.13 -1.27
N VAL A 29 -6.10 -2.09 -0.49
CA VAL A 29 -5.54 -1.84 0.84
C VAL A 29 -4.06 -2.19 0.84
N LEU A 30 -3.26 -1.22 1.28
CA LEU A 30 -1.82 -1.38 1.47
C LEU A 30 -1.48 -1.30 2.96
N SER A 31 -0.77 -2.31 3.48
CA SER A 31 -0.26 -2.33 4.85
C SER A 31 1.12 -3.00 4.86
N ALA A 32 1.97 -2.64 5.84
CA ALA A 32 3.22 -3.35 6.08
C ALA A 32 3.02 -4.61 6.97
N ALA A 33 1.85 -4.79 7.57
CA ALA A 33 1.56 -5.90 8.48
C ALA A 33 0.81 -7.06 7.77
N ASP A 34 1.49 -8.19 7.59
CA ASP A 34 0.90 -9.38 6.96
C ASP A 34 -0.31 -9.95 7.72
N SER A 35 -0.35 -9.77 9.05
CA SER A 35 -1.49 -10.19 9.87
C SER A 35 -2.77 -9.41 9.54
N GLU A 36 -2.66 -8.14 9.18
CA GLU A 36 -3.80 -7.30 8.75
C GLU A 36 -4.26 -7.70 7.37
N ILE A 37 -3.33 -7.91 6.45
CA ILE A 37 -3.62 -8.41 5.10
C ILE A 37 -4.35 -9.76 5.19
N ALA A 38 -3.83 -10.71 5.96
CA ALA A 38 -4.46 -12.01 6.14
C ALA A 38 -5.85 -11.90 6.80
N SER A 39 -6.00 -11.04 7.80
CA SER A 39 -7.29 -10.84 8.48
C SER A 39 -8.33 -10.20 7.56
N LEU A 40 -7.94 -9.20 6.76
CA LEU A 40 -8.81 -8.55 5.77
C LEU A 40 -9.21 -9.52 4.66
N ALA A 41 -8.28 -10.35 4.16
CA ALA A 41 -8.58 -11.36 3.16
C ALA A 41 -9.68 -12.31 3.65
N ARG A 42 -9.52 -12.85 4.86
CA ARG A 42 -10.51 -13.75 5.47
C ARG A 42 -11.86 -13.08 5.75
N ALA A 43 -11.83 -11.83 6.22
CA ALA A 43 -13.05 -11.06 6.43
C ALA A 43 -13.78 -10.80 5.11
N TRP A 44 -13.04 -10.44 4.06
CA TRP A 44 -13.59 -10.18 2.73
C TRP A 44 -14.26 -11.41 2.13
N GLU A 45 -13.65 -12.60 2.26
CA GLU A 45 -14.26 -13.87 1.81
C GLU A 45 -15.66 -14.10 2.41
N ALA A 46 -15.91 -13.62 3.63
CA ALA A 46 -17.20 -13.77 4.30
C ALA A 46 -18.25 -12.72 3.91
N ILE A 47 -17.83 -11.54 3.43
CA ILE A 47 -18.73 -10.38 3.23
C ILE A 47 -18.73 -9.82 1.81
N ALA A 48 -17.89 -10.35 0.92
CA ALA A 48 -17.61 -9.79 -0.40
C ALA A 48 -18.91 -9.46 -1.16
N PRO A 49 -19.18 -8.18 -1.42
CA PRO A 49 -20.32 -7.79 -2.25
C PRO A 49 -20.12 -8.32 -3.68
N ALA A 50 -21.21 -8.79 -4.30
CA ALA A 50 -21.16 -9.28 -5.66
C ALA A 50 -20.60 -8.22 -6.62
N GLY A 51 -19.57 -8.59 -7.39
CA GLY A 51 -18.95 -7.72 -8.38
C GLY A 51 -18.07 -6.60 -7.82
N THR A 52 -17.70 -6.64 -6.53
CA THR A 52 -16.68 -5.73 -5.96
C THR A 52 -15.38 -6.49 -5.75
N GLU A 53 -14.29 -5.97 -6.33
CA GLU A 53 -12.99 -6.61 -6.27
C GLU A 53 -12.04 -5.92 -5.27
N LEU A 54 -11.56 -6.67 -4.28
CA LEU A 54 -10.55 -6.23 -3.32
C LEU A 54 -9.14 -6.66 -3.77
N ARG A 55 -8.16 -5.78 -3.60
CA ARG A 55 -6.73 -6.05 -3.68
C ARG A 55 -6.06 -5.70 -2.37
N LEU A 56 -5.20 -6.60 -1.92
CA LEU A 56 -4.38 -6.42 -0.74
C LEU A 56 -2.92 -6.50 -1.17
N ALA A 57 -2.10 -5.58 -0.69
CA ALA A 57 -0.67 -5.56 -1.01
C ALA A 57 0.16 -5.22 0.22
N ASN A 58 1.32 -5.87 0.34
CA ASN A 58 2.28 -5.55 1.39
C ASN A 58 3.16 -4.38 0.94
N LEU A 59 3.17 -3.29 1.70
CA LEU A 59 3.98 -2.08 1.44
C LEU A 59 5.48 -2.36 1.39
N LEU A 60 5.96 -3.37 2.12
CA LEU A 60 7.37 -3.76 2.14
C LEU A 60 7.83 -4.34 0.80
N GLN A 61 6.90 -4.70 -0.10
CA GLN A 61 7.20 -5.10 -1.47
C GLN A 61 7.29 -3.90 -2.41
N LEU A 62 6.93 -2.70 -1.97
CA LEU A 62 6.90 -1.47 -2.78
C LEU A 62 7.91 -0.43 -2.28
N GLN A 63 9.09 -0.87 -1.82
CA GLN A 63 10.10 0.02 -1.23
C GLN A 63 10.91 0.79 -2.28
N HIS A 64 11.03 0.26 -3.49
CA HIS A 64 11.70 0.95 -4.60
C HIS A 64 10.70 1.84 -5.35
N ASN A 65 11.07 3.08 -5.68
CA ASN A 65 10.19 4.05 -6.35
C ASN A 65 9.58 3.49 -7.65
N LEU A 66 10.38 2.82 -8.48
CA LEU A 66 9.87 2.16 -9.69
C LEU A 66 8.77 1.12 -9.41
N SER A 67 8.83 0.40 -8.29
CA SER A 67 7.76 -0.54 -7.90
C SER A 67 6.46 0.18 -7.58
N VAL A 68 6.56 1.34 -6.92
CA VAL A 68 5.42 2.21 -6.66
C VAL A 68 4.81 2.69 -7.97
N ASP A 69 5.64 3.20 -8.89
CA ASP A 69 5.20 3.73 -10.18
C ASP A 69 4.48 2.67 -11.01
N LEU A 70 5.06 1.46 -11.11
CA LEU A 70 4.47 0.33 -11.81
C LEU A 70 3.13 -0.09 -11.16
N TYR A 71 3.08 -0.14 -9.83
CA TYR A 71 1.85 -0.50 -9.12
C TYR A 71 0.75 0.55 -9.30
N ILE A 72 1.11 1.83 -9.30
CA ILE A 72 0.21 2.94 -9.62
C ILE A 72 -0.34 2.76 -11.03
N GLU A 73 0.54 2.66 -12.02
CA GLU A 73 0.17 2.60 -13.43
C GLU A 73 -0.73 1.41 -13.73
N LYS A 74 -0.32 0.23 -13.26
CA LYS A 74 -0.94 -1.05 -13.63
C LYS A 74 -2.13 -1.42 -12.76
N THR A 75 -2.20 -0.95 -11.51
CA THR A 75 -3.21 -1.37 -10.53
C THR A 75 -4.03 -0.19 -10.00
N LEU A 76 -3.39 0.76 -9.32
CA LEU A 76 -4.10 1.75 -8.50
C LEU A 76 -4.90 2.76 -9.34
N ARG A 77 -4.49 3.06 -10.56
CA ARG A 77 -5.19 4.02 -11.46
C ARG A 77 -6.65 3.69 -11.73
N ARG A 78 -7.11 2.45 -11.47
CA ARG A 78 -8.50 2.02 -11.65
C ARG A 78 -9.26 1.82 -10.33
N ALA A 79 -8.59 2.02 -9.19
CA ALA A 79 -9.22 1.89 -7.89
C ALA A 79 -10.30 2.96 -7.70
N LYS A 80 -11.36 2.61 -6.98
CA LYS A 80 -12.38 3.54 -6.48
C LYS A 80 -12.05 4.00 -5.06
N LEU A 81 -11.42 3.11 -4.28
CA LEU A 81 -10.96 3.35 -2.93
C LEU A 81 -9.55 2.79 -2.74
N ILE A 82 -8.66 3.60 -2.17
CA ILE A 82 -7.34 3.20 -1.70
C ILE A 82 -7.29 3.45 -0.19
N VAL A 83 -6.90 2.43 0.57
CA VAL A 83 -6.62 2.54 2.00
C VAL A 83 -5.13 2.27 2.21
N LEU A 84 -4.41 3.28 2.68
CA LEU A 84 -2.99 3.23 2.94
C LEU A 84 -2.74 3.27 4.44
N ARG A 85 -2.20 2.19 5.01
CA ARG A 85 -1.89 2.11 6.44
C ARG A 85 -0.38 2.20 6.67
N LEU A 86 0.08 3.30 7.28
CA LEU A 86 1.50 3.61 7.46
C LEU A 86 1.92 3.45 8.92
N LEU A 87 2.75 2.43 9.19
CA LEU A 87 3.38 2.22 10.50
C LEU A 87 4.54 3.21 10.65
N GLY A 88 4.37 4.27 11.46
CA GLY A 88 5.42 5.26 11.73
C GLY A 88 5.30 6.60 11.02
N GLY A 89 4.11 6.95 10.52
CA GLY A 89 3.81 8.29 10.00
C GLY A 89 4.21 8.50 8.55
N THR A 90 4.12 9.76 8.11
CA THR A 90 4.30 10.17 6.69
C THR A 90 5.67 9.79 6.12
N GLN A 91 6.72 9.86 6.94
CA GLN A 91 8.10 9.62 6.52
C GLN A 91 8.44 8.15 6.28
N TYR A 92 7.62 7.23 6.81
CA TYR A 92 7.88 5.80 6.66
C TYR A 92 7.91 5.34 5.20
N TRP A 93 7.08 5.97 4.36
CA TRP A 93 6.97 5.64 2.93
C TRP A 93 6.60 6.88 2.11
N ALA A 94 7.38 7.95 2.27
CA ALA A 94 7.08 9.29 1.79
C ALA A 94 6.83 9.38 0.27
N TYR A 95 7.64 8.71 -0.54
CA TYR A 95 7.47 8.70 -2.00
C TYR A 95 6.13 8.10 -2.40
N GLY A 96 5.82 6.89 -1.92
CA GLY A 96 4.58 6.22 -2.26
C GLY A 96 3.34 6.94 -1.72
N LEU A 97 3.43 7.55 -0.53
CA LEU A 97 2.36 8.41 -0.03
C LEU A 97 2.09 9.60 -0.96
N ALA A 98 3.14 10.33 -1.36
CA ALA A 98 3.01 11.49 -2.23
C ALA A 98 2.41 11.13 -3.61
N GLU A 99 2.90 10.06 -4.24
CA GLU A 99 2.41 9.64 -5.56
C GLU A 99 0.97 9.10 -5.51
N ILE A 100 0.60 8.34 -4.48
CA ILE A 100 -0.78 7.88 -4.30
C ILE A 100 -1.73 9.03 -4.00
N GLU A 101 -1.32 10.02 -3.20
CA GLU A 101 -2.11 11.22 -2.96
C GLU A 101 -2.34 12.02 -4.26
N ALA A 102 -1.27 12.26 -5.03
CA ALA A 102 -1.35 12.94 -6.31
C ALA A 102 -2.31 12.23 -7.26
N LEU A 103 -2.17 10.90 -7.38
CA LEU A 103 -3.07 10.05 -8.16
C LEU A 103 -4.51 10.18 -7.70
N ALA A 104 -4.76 10.11 -6.39
CA ALA A 104 -6.10 10.15 -5.83
C ALA A 104 -6.79 11.48 -6.11
N ARG A 105 -6.07 12.60 -6.01
CA ARG A 105 -6.56 13.93 -6.35
C ARG A 105 -6.81 14.09 -7.86
N GLU A 106 -5.88 13.64 -8.71
CA GLU A 106 -6.01 13.70 -10.18
C GLU A 106 -7.24 12.93 -10.66
N ARG A 107 -7.50 11.75 -10.08
CA ARG A 107 -8.53 10.81 -10.55
C ARG A 107 -9.80 10.79 -9.73
N ASN A 108 -9.89 11.63 -8.70
CA ASN A 108 -11.00 11.64 -7.75
C ASN A 108 -11.25 10.25 -7.12
N ILE A 109 -10.15 9.56 -6.77
CA ILE A 109 -10.18 8.28 -6.04
C ILE A 109 -10.31 8.60 -4.56
N ALA A 110 -11.16 7.85 -3.83
CA ALA A 110 -11.23 7.95 -2.39
C ALA A 110 -9.94 7.40 -1.77
N LEU A 111 -9.24 8.21 -0.98
CA LEU A 111 -8.01 7.84 -0.29
C LEU A 111 -8.20 8.01 1.21
N ALA A 112 -7.97 6.94 1.95
CA ALA A 112 -7.86 6.92 3.40
C ALA A 112 -6.41 6.61 3.79
N VAL A 113 -5.75 7.55 4.47
CA VAL A 113 -4.40 7.34 5.02
C VAL A 113 -4.54 7.16 6.54
N LEU A 114 -4.20 5.97 7.03
CA LEU A 114 -4.46 5.55 8.41
C LEU A 114 -3.15 5.34 9.19
N PRO A 115 -3.13 5.70 10.49
CA PRO A 115 -2.00 5.38 11.36
C PRO A 115 -1.88 3.88 11.61
N GLY A 116 -0.67 3.50 12.01
CA GLY A 116 -0.32 2.13 12.37
C GLY A 116 -0.81 1.67 13.75
N ASP A 117 -1.34 2.57 14.56
CA ASP A 117 -1.88 2.28 15.89
C ASP A 117 -3.26 2.92 16.10
N ALA A 118 -3.79 2.84 17.33
CA ALA A 118 -5.12 3.34 17.67
C ALA A 118 -5.17 4.87 17.87
N ASN A 119 -4.03 5.55 17.92
CA ASN A 119 -3.98 6.98 18.11
C ASN A 119 -4.24 7.70 16.77
N PRO A 120 -5.14 8.68 16.74
CA PRO A 120 -5.31 9.52 15.56
C PRO A 120 -4.00 10.22 15.19
N ASP A 121 -3.68 10.26 13.90
CA ASP A 121 -2.55 11.00 13.35
C ASP A 121 -3.08 12.05 12.35
N PRO A 122 -3.16 13.33 12.78
CA PRO A 122 -3.64 14.42 11.93
C PRO A 122 -2.76 14.66 10.70
N GLU A 123 -1.45 14.40 10.77
CA GLU A 123 -0.55 14.57 9.63
C GLU A 123 -0.89 13.55 8.54
N LEU A 124 -1.01 12.26 8.92
CA LEU A 124 -1.46 11.23 7.99
C LEU A 124 -2.87 11.53 7.46
N THR A 125 -3.78 11.94 8.33
CA THR A 125 -5.17 12.24 7.94
C THR A 125 -5.24 13.36 6.89
N ALA A 126 -4.37 14.37 6.97
CA ALA A 126 -4.34 15.48 6.02
C ALA A 126 -4.05 15.06 4.56
N HIS A 127 -3.41 13.90 4.36
CA HIS A 127 -3.15 13.32 3.03
C HIS A 127 -4.36 12.55 2.46
N SER A 128 -5.41 12.31 3.26
CA SER A 128 -6.62 11.64 2.79
C SER A 128 -7.43 12.56 1.85
N THR A 129 -8.12 11.95 0.87
CA THR A 129 -9.10 12.66 0.01
C THR A 129 -10.54 12.42 0.47
N LEU A 130 -10.75 11.47 1.38
CA LEU A 130 -12.00 11.32 2.11
C LEU A 130 -12.26 12.58 2.95
N ARG A 131 -13.51 13.03 2.94
CA ARG A 131 -13.94 14.05 3.90
C ARG A 131 -13.97 13.42 5.28
N ALA A 132 -13.47 14.12 6.28
CA ALA A 132 -13.78 13.77 7.66
C ALA A 132 -15.31 13.75 7.79
N SER A 133 -15.86 12.63 8.26
CA SER A 133 -17.27 12.56 8.62
C SER A 133 -17.51 13.50 9.81
N ASP A 134 -18.58 14.29 9.73
CA ASP A 134 -19.08 15.16 10.81
C ASP A 134 -19.39 14.38 12.09
#